data_AF-A0A660PQI3-F1
#
_entry.id   AF-A0A660PQI3-F1
#
_cell.length_a   1.000
_cell.length_b   1.000
_cell.length_c   1.000
_cell.angle_alpha   90.00
_cell.angle_beta   90.00
_cell.angle_gamma   90.00
#
_symmetry.space_group_name_H-M   'P 1'
#
loop_
_entity.id
_entity.type
_entity.pdbx_description
1 polymer ?
#
loop_
_entity_poly.entity_id
_entity_poly.type
_entity_poly.pdbx_seq_one_letter_code
_entity_poly.pdbx_strand_id
1 'polypeptide(L)' 'MIDGKVRDISYEELALSNNLSQEALVRLLIEKKIIEGRDLLNMMETVKKERYRVPDAGDK' A
#
# COMPACT_ATOMS: atom_id res chain seq x y z
N MET A 1 3.21 -2.85 -15.91
CA MET A 1 4.15 -3.37 -16.91
C MET A 1 4.98 -2.21 -17.42
N ILE A 2 6.27 -2.18 -17.13
CA ILE A 2 7.22 -1.24 -17.75
C ILE A 2 8.04 -2.11 -18.71
N ASP A 3 7.90 -1.87 -20.01
CA ASP A 3 8.74 -2.42 -21.08
C ASP A 3 8.63 -3.93 -21.43
N GLY A 4 7.56 -4.62 -21.01
CA GLY A 4 7.27 -5.99 -21.48
C GLY A 4 8.28 -7.09 -21.08
N LYS A 5 9.34 -6.73 -20.35
CA LYS A 5 10.34 -7.67 -19.82
C LYS A 5 9.90 -8.18 -18.46
N VAL A 6 9.77 -9.50 -18.35
CA VAL A 6 9.61 -10.16 -17.04
C VAL A 6 10.97 -10.12 -16.36
N ARG A 7 11.05 -9.44 -15.22
CA ARG A 7 12.23 -9.40 -14.37
C ARG A 7 11.89 -10.18 -13.11
N ASP A 8 12.68 -11.21 -12.82
CA ASP A 8 12.63 -11.88 -11.54
C ASP A 8 13.13 -10.90 -10.47
N ILE A 9 12.29 -10.67 -9.45
CA ILE A 9 12.59 -9.80 -8.31
C ILE A 9 12.35 -10.58 -7.03
N SER A 10 13.19 -10.35 -6.03
CA SER A 10 12.98 -10.94 -4.71
C SER A 10 11.75 -10.35 -4.03
N TYR A 11 11.22 -11.06 -3.04
CA TYR A 11 10.12 -10.55 -2.21
C TYR A 11 10.52 -9.23 -1.52
N GLU A 12 11.75 -9.14 -1.04
CA GLU A 12 12.31 -7.96 -0.38
C GLU A 12 12.43 -6.78 -1.35
N GLU A 13 12.89 -7.02 -2.57
CA GLU A 13 12.97 -5.99 -3.61
C GLU A 13 11.57 -5.48 -3.98
N LEU A 14 10.60 -6.38 -4.10
CA LEU A 14 9.21 -6.01 -4.36
C LEU A 14 8.60 -5.21 -3.20
N ALA A 15 8.79 -5.65 -1.96
CA ALA A 15 8.29 -4.97 -0.78
C ALA A 15 8.91 -3.57 -0.64
N LEU A 16 10.22 -3.46 -0.84
CA LEU A 16 10.93 -2.17 -0.81
C LEU A 16 10.40 -1.24 -1.90
N SER A 17 10.29 -1.72 -3.15
CA SER A 17 9.79 -0.93 -4.27
C SER A 17 8.35 -0.44 -4.04
N ASN A 18 7.48 -1.31 -3.51
CA ASN A 18 6.10 -0.95 -3.19
C ASN A 18 6.03 0.11 -2.08
N ASN A 19 6.81 -0.05 -1.00
CA ASN A 19 6.83 0.91 0.10
C ASN A 19 7.30 2.29 -0.39
N LEU A 20 8.39 2.35 -1.16
CA LEU A 20 8.91 3.60 -1.72
C LEU A 20 7.90 4.26 -2.66
N SER A 21 7.25 3.49 -3.52
CA SER A 21 6.26 4.00 -4.48
C SER A 21 5.04 4.58 -3.76
N GLN A 22 4.56 3.90 -2.73
CA GLN A 22 3.42 4.36 -1.92
C GLN A 22 3.77 5.61 -1.12
N GLU A 23 4.95 5.67 -0.51
CA GLU A 23 5.43 6.85 0.21
C GLU A 23 5.53 8.05 -0.72
N ALA A 24 6.16 7.89 -1.89
CA ALA A 24 6.30 8.95 -2.88
C ALA A 24 4.94 9.49 -3.35
N LEU A 25 3.99 8.59 -3.64
CA LEU A 25 2.64 8.96 -4.04
C LEU A 25 1.93 9.78 -2.96
N VAL A 26 1.93 9.29 -1.71
CA VAL A 26 1.28 9.98 -0.59
C VAL A 26 1.89 11.36 -0.36
N ARG A 27 3.22 11.47 -0.35
CA ARG A 27 3.92 12.75 -0.19
C ARG A 27 3.50 13.73 -1.30
N LEU A 28 3.49 13.28 -2.55
CA LEU A 28 3.07 14.11 -3.68
C LEU A 28 1.63 14.63 -3.54
N LEU A 29 0.71 13.78 -3.08
CA LEU A 29 -0.69 14.17 -2.88
C LEU A 29 -0.85 15.20 -1.76
N ILE A 30 -0.09 15.05 -0.66
CA ILE A 30 -0.08 16.01 0.46
C ILE A 30 0.54 17.35 0.01
N GLU A 31 1.68 17.32 -0.70
CA GLU A 31 2.34 18.53 -1.22
C GLU A 31 1.44 19.29 -2.19
N LYS A 32 0.67 18.57 -3.01
CA LYS A 32 -0.34 19.14 -3.90
C LYS A 32 -1.65 19.54 -3.19
N LYS A 33 -1.73 19.34 -1.87
CA LYS A 33 -2.92 19.62 -1.03
C LYS A 33 -4.19 18.91 -1.52
N ILE A 34 -4.03 17.72 -2.10
CA ILE A 34 -5.15 16.89 -2.58
C ILE A 34 -5.77 16.08 -1.43
N ILE A 35 -4.93 15.66 -0.47
CA ILE A 35 -5.34 14.96 0.75
C ILE A 35 -4.64 15.59 1.96
N GLU A 36 -5.20 15.40 3.15
CA GLU A 36 -4.50 15.72 4.40
C GLU A 36 -3.83 14.46 4.98
N GLY A 37 -2.70 14.64 5.68
CA GLY A 37 -2.02 13.52 6.35
C GLY A 37 -2.90 12.80 7.37
N ARG A 38 -3.87 13.50 7.98
CA ARG A 38 -4.83 12.91 8.91
C ARG A 38 -5.81 11.95 8.21
N ASP A 39 -6.23 12.27 7.00
CA ASP A 39 -7.15 11.43 6.23
C ASP A 39 -6.49 10.10 5.86
N LEU A 40 -5.20 10.14 5.53
CA LEU A 40 -4.41 8.93 5.30
C LEU A 40 -4.40 8.03 6.55
N LEU A 41 -4.10 8.57 7.73
CA LEU A 41 -4.06 7.79 8.97
C LEU A 41 -5.42 7.15 9.27
N ASN A 42 -6.52 7.90 9.09
CA ASN A 42 -7.87 7.37 9.26
C ASN A 42 -8.16 6.24 8.26
N MET A 43 -7.78 6.42 7.00
CA MET A 43 -7.97 5.41 5.95
C MET A 43 -7.15 4.15 6.23
N MET A 44 -5.92 4.28 6.74
CA MET A 44 -5.10 3.12 7.15
C MET A 44 -5.79 2.30 8.23
N GLU A 45 -6.42 2.94 9.22
CA GLU A 45 -7.20 2.23 10.23
C GLU A 45 -8.44 1.54 9.66
N THR A 46 -9.13 2.17 8.71
CA THR A 46 -10.25 1.55 7.98
C THR A 46 -9.80 0.30 7.22
N VAL A 47 -8.72 0.40 6.43
CA VAL A 47 -8.19 -0.73 5.65
C VAL A 47 -7.72 -1.87 6.55
N LYS A 48 -7.05 -1.56 7.67
CA LYS A 48 -6.70 -2.57 8.68
C LYS A 48 -7.97 -3.28 9.17
N LYS A 49 -8.98 -2.53 9.60
CA LYS A 49 -10.23 -3.12 10.09
C LYS A 49 -10.91 -3.98 9.04
N GLU A 50 -10.92 -3.59 7.77
CA GLU A 50 -11.51 -4.37 6.68
C GLU A 50 -10.74 -5.66 6.41
N ARG A 51 -9.41 -5.60 6.37
CA ARG A 51 -8.55 -6.76 6.11
C ARG A 51 -8.51 -7.76 7.27
N TYR A 52 -8.54 -7.25 8.50
CA TYR A 52 -8.45 -8.08 9.72
C TYR A 52 -9.82 -8.41 10.33
N ARG A 53 -10.93 -7.95 9.75
CA ARG A 53 -12.29 -8.36 10.14
C ARG A 53 -12.65 -9.78 9.71
N VAL A 54 -11.78 -10.48 8.99
CA VAL A 54 -11.92 -11.90 8.70
C VAL A 54 -10.88 -12.71 9.50
N PRO A 55 -11.16 -13.04 10.77
CA PRO A 55 -10.68 -14.27 11.39
C PRO A 55 -11.84 -15.28 11.47
N ASP A 56 -11.57 -16.53 11.13
CA ASP A 56 -12.47 -17.71 11.15
C ASP A 56 -13.50 -17.87 10.02
N ALA A 57 -13.01 -18.27 8.84
CA ALA A 57 -13.74 -19.18 7.97
C ALA A 57 -12.76 -20.06 7.18
N GLY A 58 -12.30 -21.16 7.79
CA GLY A 58 -11.79 -22.29 7.02
C GLY A 58 -10.56 -23.04 7.53
N ASP A 59 -10.36 -23.19 8.84
CA ASP A 59 -9.72 -24.42 9.34
C ASP A 59 -10.83 -25.44 9.67
N LYS A 60 -11.16 -26.28 8.68
CA LYS A 60 -11.76 -27.60 8.85
C LYS A 60 -11.33 -28.51 7.70
#